data_AF-A7SYC2-F1
#
_entry.id   AF-A7SYC2-F1
#
_cell.length_a   1.000
_cell.length_b   1.000
_cell.length_c   1.000
_cell.angle_alpha   90.00
_cell.angle_beta   90.00
_cell.angle_gamma   90.00
#
_symmetry.space_group_name_H-M   'P 1'
#
loop_
_entity.id
_entity.type
_entity.pdbx_description
1 polymer ?
#
loop_
_entity_poly.entity_id
_entity_poly.type
_entity_poly.pdbx_seq_one_letter_code
_entity_poly.pdbx_strand_id
1 'polypeptide(L)'
;CQILNERLAPLKENMKGVPWPKLIKKAGQQKIELSALSMSKGEHNGEYVGYGVACAEAEVDILTGERQIVRCDIIHDCGESMNPEVDVGQVEGAFIMAMGYWLQEKVYFDQQTGKQLSTGTWTYKPPTAKDIPVDFRVTLLKNAPNPVGFLRSKAVGEPPATMACSCLFAVKHAIEAARREF
;
A
#
# COMPACT_ATOMS: atom_id res chain seq x y z
N CYS A 1 25.00 4.14 5.92
CA CYS A 1 25.47 3.07 6.84
C CYS A 1 26.78 2.42 6.40
N GLN A 2 26.94 1.97 5.15
CA GLN A 2 28.16 1.31 4.66
C GLN A 2 29.44 2.13 4.90
N ILE A 3 29.45 3.41 4.50
CA ILE A 3 30.57 4.35 4.73
C ILE A 3 31.03 4.36 6.21
N LEU A 4 30.07 4.44 7.15
CA LEU A 4 30.38 4.42 8.58
C LEU A 4 30.90 3.05 9.04
N ASN A 5 30.33 1.96 8.50
CA ASN A 5 30.79 0.61 8.82
C ASN A 5 32.21 0.33 8.34
N GLU A 6 32.60 0.82 7.16
CA GLU A 6 33.97 0.71 6.61
C GLU A 6 34.97 1.46 7.49
N ARG A 7 34.66 2.72 7.86
CA ARG A 7 35.50 3.51 8.77
C ARG A 7 35.68 2.87 10.14
N LEU A 8 34.65 2.16 10.62
CA LEU A 8 34.68 1.46 11.90
C LEU A 8 35.24 0.04 11.82
N ALA A 9 35.49 -0.52 10.63
CA ALA A 9 35.93 -1.91 10.47
C ALA A 9 37.22 -2.24 11.23
N PRO A 10 38.29 -1.41 11.16
CA PRO A 10 39.53 -1.68 11.91
C PRO A 10 39.32 -1.69 13.43
N LEU A 11 38.39 -0.87 13.93
CA LEU A 11 38.04 -0.84 15.36
C LEU A 11 37.23 -2.05 15.78
N LYS A 12 36.29 -2.49 14.94
CA LYS A 12 35.47 -3.69 15.19
C LYS A 12 36.33 -4.96 15.23
N GLU A 13 37.38 -5.03 14.41
CA GLU A 13 38.33 -6.15 14.43
C GLU A 13 39.17 -6.19 15.71
N ASN A 14 39.65 -5.04 16.16
CA ASN A 14 40.47 -4.91 17.37
C ASN A 14 39.66 -5.01 18.67
N MET A 15 38.36 -4.73 18.63
CA MET A 15 37.47 -4.66 19.80
C MET A 15 36.22 -5.54 19.64
N LYS A 16 36.42 -6.79 19.23
CA LYS A 16 35.32 -7.76 19.08
C LYS A 16 34.56 -7.95 20.40
N GLY A 17 33.23 -7.96 20.32
CA GLY A 17 32.35 -8.19 21.47
C GLY A 17 32.12 -6.99 22.39
N VAL A 18 32.74 -5.83 22.11
CA VAL A 18 32.52 -4.62 22.90
C VAL A 18 31.17 -3.98 22.56
N PRO A 19 30.37 -3.52 23.56
CA PRO A 19 29.12 -2.82 23.31
C PRO A 19 29.28 -1.59 22.41
N TRP A 20 28.31 -1.37 21.52
CA TRP A 20 28.33 -0.28 20.53
C TRP A 20 28.72 1.09 21.11
N PRO A 21 28.17 1.56 22.26
CA PRO A 21 28.53 2.87 22.81
C PRO A 21 30.02 3.00 23.17
N LYS A 22 30.66 1.93 23.65
CA LYS A 22 32.09 1.92 23.99
C LYS A 22 32.95 1.95 22.73
N LEU A 23 32.55 1.24 21.68
CA LEU A 23 33.23 1.25 20.38
C LEU A 23 33.20 2.65 19.75
N ILE A 24 32.04 3.32 19.79
CA ILE A 24 31.89 4.68 19.27
C ILE A 24 32.68 5.70 20.10
N LYS A 25 32.71 5.56 21.43
CA LYS A 25 33.56 6.40 22.28
C LYS A 25 35.04 6.27 21.91
N LYS A 26 35.51 5.04 21.63
CA LYS A 26 36.89 4.80 21.18
C LYS A 26 37.15 5.37 19.78
N ALA A 27 36.19 5.27 18.86
CA ALA A 27 36.27 5.88 17.53
C ALA A 27 36.45 7.40 17.62
N GLY A 28 35.70 8.07 18.51
CA GLY A 28 35.89 9.50 18.77
C GLY A 28 37.27 9.83 19.34
N GLN A 29 37.79 9.01 20.27
CA GLN A 29 39.16 9.17 20.80
C GLN A 29 40.24 9.00 19.73
N GLN A 30 39.97 8.18 18.72
CA GLN A 30 40.86 7.96 17.57
C GLN A 30 40.59 8.93 16.41
N LYS A 31 39.73 9.94 16.61
CA LYS A 31 39.37 10.96 15.61
C LYS A 31 38.83 10.36 14.29
N ILE A 32 38.12 9.24 14.38
CA ILE A 32 37.43 8.66 13.23
C ILE A 32 36.17 9.48 12.94
N GLU A 33 35.99 9.88 11.69
CA GLU A 33 34.85 10.67 11.24
C GLU A 33 33.55 9.85 11.30
N LEU A 34 32.63 10.24 12.20
CA LEU A 34 31.37 9.56 12.47
C LEU A 34 30.17 10.22 11.75
N SER A 35 30.38 11.28 10.98
CA SER A 35 29.39 11.83 10.07
C SER A 35 29.60 11.29 8.64
N ALA A 36 28.53 10.91 7.98
CA ALA A 36 28.58 10.49 6.58
C ALA A 36 27.35 11.01 5.83
N LEU A 37 27.60 11.65 4.70
CA LEU A 37 26.58 12.00 3.72
C LEU A 37 26.61 10.95 2.60
N SER A 38 25.44 10.50 2.17
CA SER A 38 25.29 9.64 1.00
C SER A 38 24.01 10.04 0.29
N MET A 39 24.04 9.98 -1.04
CA MET A 39 22.92 10.30 -1.90
C MET A 39 22.69 9.12 -2.83
N SER A 40 21.45 8.63 -2.88
CA SER A 40 21.06 7.71 -3.94
C SER A 40 20.97 8.51 -5.24
N LYS A 41 21.63 8.08 -6.30
CA LYS A 41 21.57 8.74 -7.61
C LYS A 41 20.21 8.59 -8.29
N GLY A 42 19.27 7.85 -7.71
CA GLY A 42 18.01 7.48 -8.36
C GLY A 42 18.21 6.54 -9.55
N GLU A 43 19.42 6.01 -9.75
CA GLU A 43 19.68 4.93 -10.71
C GLU A 43 18.90 3.70 -10.24
N HIS A 44 17.77 3.43 -10.89
CA HIS A 44 17.01 2.21 -10.66
C HIS A 44 17.85 1.03 -11.14
N ASN A 45 18.05 0.01 -10.29
CA ASN A 45 18.75 -1.23 -10.63
C ASN A 45 17.99 -2.11 -11.66
N GLY A 46 17.05 -1.52 -12.40
CA GLY A 46 16.07 -2.16 -13.26
C GLY A 46 14.63 -1.77 -12.88
N GLU A 47 13.72 -2.04 -13.80
CA GLU A 47 12.28 -1.91 -13.59
C GLU A 47 11.71 -3.22 -13.04
N TYR A 48 10.63 -3.13 -12.26
CA TYR A 48 9.87 -4.30 -11.84
C TYR A 48 8.38 -3.99 -11.90
N VAL A 49 7.58 -5.04 -12.03
CA VAL A 49 6.12 -4.97 -12.04
C VAL A 49 5.57 -5.51 -10.72
N GLY A 50 4.56 -4.82 -10.18
CA GLY A 50 3.75 -5.29 -9.08
C GLY A 50 2.63 -6.17 -9.61
N TYR A 51 2.44 -7.33 -9.00
CA TYR A 51 1.34 -8.23 -9.33
C TYR A 51 0.32 -8.26 -8.20
N GLY A 52 -0.93 -8.49 -8.54
CA GLY A 52 -1.97 -8.65 -7.55
C GLY A 52 -3.26 -9.15 -8.19
N VAL A 53 -4.11 -9.75 -7.36
CA VAL A 53 -5.45 -10.18 -7.73
C VAL A 53 -6.38 -9.90 -6.57
N ALA A 54 -7.59 -9.43 -6.89
CA ALA A 54 -8.69 -9.31 -5.95
C ALA A 54 -9.93 -10.03 -6.49
N CYS A 55 -10.64 -10.71 -5.59
CA CYS A 55 -11.97 -11.24 -5.81
C CYS A 55 -12.91 -10.52 -4.84
N ALA A 56 -14.04 -10.03 -5.35
CA ALA A 56 -15.03 -9.34 -4.54
C ALA A 56 -16.42 -9.93 -4.79
N GLU A 57 -17.22 -10.01 -3.74
CA GLU A 57 -18.60 -10.44 -3.77
C GLU A 57 -19.48 -9.29 -3.25
N ALA A 58 -20.58 -9.02 -3.95
CA ALA A 58 -21.47 -7.91 -3.63
C ALA A 58 -22.92 -8.34 -3.63
N GLU A 59 -23.68 -7.81 -2.68
CA GLU A 59 -25.13 -7.89 -2.61
C GLU A 59 -25.71 -6.50 -2.90
N VAL A 60 -26.79 -6.46 -3.68
CA VAL A 60 -27.44 -5.21 -4.10
C VAL A 60 -28.93 -5.31 -3.87
N ASP A 61 -29.50 -4.38 -3.11
CA ASP A 61 -30.93 -4.19 -3.02
C ASP A 61 -31.41 -3.47 -4.29
N ILE A 62 -32.15 -4.20 -5.13
CA ILE A 62 -32.64 -3.70 -6.43
C ILE A 62 -33.70 -2.60 -6.31
N LEU A 63 -34.37 -2.46 -5.15
CA LEU A 63 -35.40 -1.46 -4.93
C LEU A 63 -34.79 -0.11 -4.50
N THR A 64 -33.76 -0.16 -3.67
CA THR A 64 -33.13 1.05 -3.08
C THR A 64 -31.83 1.44 -3.78
N GLY A 65 -31.17 0.49 -4.44
CA GLY A 65 -29.81 0.64 -4.96
C GLY A 65 -28.73 0.56 -3.89
N GLU A 66 -29.08 0.25 -2.63
CA GLU A 66 -28.10 0.00 -1.58
C GLU A 66 -27.27 -1.24 -1.92
N ARG A 67 -25.97 -1.19 -1.61
CA ARG A 67 -25.02 -2.25 -1.92
C ARG A 67 -24.11 -2.54 -0.74
N GLN A 68 -23.78 -3.80 -0.55
CA GLN A 68 -22.81 -4.24 0.44
C GLN A 68 -21.77 -5.14 -0.23
N ILE A 69 -20.49 -4.93 0.07
CA ILE A 69 -19.44 -5.88 -0.30
C ILE A 69 -19.38 -6.91 0.82
N VAL A 70 -19.87 -8.12 0.55
CA VAL A 70 -19.97 -9.17 1.57
C VAL A 70 -18.61 -9.81 1.84
N ARG A 71 -17.76 -9.91 0.82
CA ARG A 71 -16.43 -10.47 0.95
C ARG A 71 -15.46 -9.90 -0.08
N CYS A 72 -14.21 -9.72 0.32
CA CYS A 72 -13.11 -9.48 -0.60
C CYS A 72 -11.83 -10.23 -0.18
N ASP A 73 -11.26 -10.97 -1.14
CA ASP A 73 -9.98 -11.66 -0.99
C ASP A 73 -8.94 -11.00 -1.91
N ILE A 74 -7.79 -10.61 -1.35
CA ILE A 74 -6.69 -9.98 -2.07
C ILE A 74 -5.42 -10.79 -1.88
N ILE A 75 -4.72 -11.05 -2.99
CA ILE A 75 -3.33 -11.52 -2.98
C ILE A 75 -2.48 -10.47 -3.68
N HIS A 76 -1.45 -9.97 -3.01
CA HIS A 76 -0.57 -8.93 -3.53
C HIS A 76 0.92 -9.31 -3.45
N ASP A 77 1.66 -9.10 -4.53
CA ASP A 77 3.09 -9.32 -4.60
C ASP A 77 3.87 -8.07 -4.17
N CYS A 78 4.35 -8.10 -2.93
CA CYS A 78 5.17 -7.05 -2.32
C CYS A 78 6.68 -7.37 -2.32
N GLY A 79 7.13 -8.42 -3.02
CA GLY A 79 8.51 -8.90 -2.87
C GLY A 79 8.78 -9.54 -1.50
N GLU A 80 10.02 -9.42 -1.02
CA GLU A 80 10.33 -9.61 0.40
C GLU A 80 9.94 -8.33 1.17
N SER A 81 8.79 -8.39 1.84
CA SER A 81 8.27 -7.28 2.65
C SER A 81 9.26 -6.89 3.76
N MET A 82 9.54 -5.59 3.89
CA MET A 82 10.35 -5.05 4.98
C MET A 82 9.58 -5.02 6.30
N ASN A 83 8.27 -4.75 6.23
CA ASN A 83 7.36 -4.78 7.35
C ASN A 83 5.98 -5.24 6.86
N PRO A 84 5.64 -6.53 7.09
CA PRO A 84 4.38 -7.10 6.61
C PRO A 84 3.14 -6.39 7.13
N GLU A 85 3.16 -5.88 8.37
CA GLU A 85 2.00 -5.20 8.97
C GLU A 85 1.72 -3.87 8.28
N VAL A 86 2.78 -3.11 7.97
CA VAL A 86 2.66 -1.85 7.23
C VAL A 86 2.21 -2.11 5.80
N ASP A 87 2.78 -3.12 5.14
CA ASP A 87 2.44 -3.44 3.75
C ASP A 87 1.00 -3.94 3.64
N VAL A 88 0.51 -4.74 4.58
CA VAL A 88 -0.92 -5.12 4.64
C VAL A 88 -1.80 -3.88 4.81
N GLY A 89 -1.46 -2.97 5.72
CA GLY A 89 -2.21 -1.73 5.92
C GLY A 89 -2.22 -0.83 4.68
N GLN A 90 -1.13 -0.81 3.89
CA GLN A 90 -1.08 -0.11 2.61
C GLN A 90 -2.03 -0.76 1.58
N VAL A 91 -2.04 -2.09 1.47
CA VAL A 91 -2.96 -2.81 0.59
C VAL A 91 -4.41 -2.52 0.95
N GLU A 92 -4.76 -2.61 2.22
CA GLU A 92 -6.10 -2.34 2.72
C GLU A 92 -6.51 -0.89 2.44
N GLY A 93 -5.67 0.08 2.81
CA GLY A 93 -5.95 1.51 2.65
C GLY A 93 -6.13 1.90 1.18
N ALA A 94 -5.22 1.47 0.31
CA ALA A 94 -5.29 1.76 -1.11
C ALA A 94 -6.52 1.12 -1.77
N PHE A 95 -6.85 -0.11 -1.40
CA PHE A 95 -8.04 -0.79 -1.90
C PHE A 95 -9.32 -0.07 -1.47
N ILE A 96 -9.45 0.31 -0.20
CA ILE A 96 -10.65 1.00 0.31
C ILE A 96 -10.80 2.40 -0.30
N MET A 97 -9.71 3.16 -0.44
CA MET A 97 -9.74 4.46 -1.13
C MET A 97 -10.26 4.32 -2.57
N ALA A 98 -9.76 3.33 -3.32
CA ALA A 98 -10.21 3.12 -4.68
C ALA A 98 -11.62 2.53 -4.78
N MET A 99 -12.05 1.71 -3.81
CA MET A 99 -13.44 1.25 -3.72
C MET A 99 -14.40 2.45 -3.53
N GLY A 100 -14.01 3.42 -2.70
CA GLY A 100 -14.71 4.68 -2.55
C GLY A 100 -14.82 5.44 -3.87
N TYR A 101 -13.70 5.61 -4.57
CA TYR A 101 -13.65 6.20 -5.91
C TYR A 101 -14.64 5.55 -6.90
N TRP A 102 -14.74 4.22 -6.90
CA TRP A 102 -15.62 3.52 -7.84
C TRP A 102 -17.10 3.58 -7.49
N LEU A 103 -17.44 3.55 -6.20
CA LEU A 103 -18.79 3.21 -5.76
C LEU A 103 -19.50 4.26 -4.91
N GLN A 104 -18.79 5.28 -4.42
CA GLN A 104 -19.33 6.17 -3.37
C GLN A 104 -18.95 7.64 -3.56
N GLU A 105 -17.68 7.90 -3.82
CA GLU A 105 -17.12 9.25 -3.87
C GLU A 105 -17.53 9.96 -5.16
N LYS A 106 -18.28 11.05 -5.02
CA LYS A 106 -18.77 11.84 -6.15
C LYS A 106 -18.42 13.31 -5.97
N VAL A 107 -17.73 13.85 -6.96
CA VAL A 107 -17.49 15.29 -7.08
C VAL A 107 -18.50 15.88 -8.05
N TYR A 108 -19.17 16.95 -7.67
CA TYR A 108 -20.13 17.63 -8.54
C TYR A 108 -19.90 19.13 -8.54
N PHE A 109 -20.15 19.72 -9.70
CA PHE A 109 -19.85 21.11 -10.02
C PHE A 109 -21.14 21.82 -10.46
N ASP A 110 -21.23 23.11 -10.16
CA ASP A 110 -22.27 23.97 -10.68
C ASP A 110 -22.12 24.11 -12.21
N GLN A 111 -23.19 23.83 -12.95
CA GLN A 111 -23.12 23.75 -14.42
C GLN A 111 -22.93 25.11 -15.11
N GLN A 112 -23.29 26.21 -14.44
CA GLN A 112 -23.19 27.56 -15.04
C GLN A 112 -21.86 28.23 -14.68
N THR A 113 -21.40 28.06 -13.45
CA THR A 113 -20.24 28.75 -12.88
C THR A 113 -19.00 27.88 -12.80
N GLY A 114 -19.13 26.56 -12.92
CA GLY A 114 -18.02 25.60 -12.77
C GLY A 114 -17.54 25.41 -11.33
N LYS A 115 -18.20 26.03 -10.34
CA LYS A 115 -17.81 25.94 -8.93
C LYS A 115 -18.04 24.54 -8.37
N GLN A 116 -17.05 23.97 -7.68
CA GLN A 116 -17.23 22.70 -6.95
C GLN A 116 -18.24 22.87 -5.81
N LEU A 117 -19.22 21.99 -5.75
CA LEU A 117 -20.29 22.00 -4.75
C LEU A 117 -20.06 20.95 -3.65
N SER A 118 -19.30 19.89 -3.94
CA SER A 118 -18.89 18.86 -2.98
C SER A 118 -17.67 19.30 -2.15
N THR A 119 -17.85 20.31 -1.30
CA THR A 119 -16.75 20.99 -0.57
C THR A 119 -16.55 20.52 0.87
N GLY A 120 -17.29 19.53 1.35
CA GLY A 120 -17.13 19.01 2.71
C GLY A 120 -17.68 17.60 2.88
N THR A 121 -17.46 17.00 4.04
CA THR A 121 -17.88 15.62 4.35
C THR A 121 -19.39 15.40 4.34
N TRP A 122 -20.18 16.47 4.39
CA TRP A 122 -21.62 16.38 4.19
C TRP A 122 -22.00 16.13 2.73
N THR A 123 -21.22 16.67 1.78
CA THR A 123 -21.49 16.65 0.34
C THR A 123 -20.59 15.70 -0.45
N TYR A 124 -19.42 15.36 0.09
CA TYR A 124 -18.50 14.34 -0.41
C TYR A 124 -18.39 13.22 0.62
N LYS A 125 -18.66 11.98 0.22
CA LYS A 125 -18.76 10.83 1.13
C LYS A 125 -17.57 9.88 0.94
N PRO A 126 -16.48 10.04 1.69
CA PRO A 126 -15.42 9.03 1.71
C PRO A 126 -15.96 7.73 2.35
N PRO A 127 -15.35 6.57 2.05
CA PRO A 127 -15.66 5.31 2.73
C PRO A 127 -15.57 5.43 4.25
N THR A 128 -16.52 4.79 4.92
CA THR A 128 -16.61 4.68 6.36
C THR A 128 -16.50 3.23 6.80
N ALA A 129 -16.49 2.98 8.11
CA ALA A 129 -16.38 1.63 8.67
C ALA A 129 -17.51 0.67 8.26
N LYS A 130 -18.66 1.17 7.78
CA LYS A 130 -19.76 0.33 7.27
C LYS A 130 -19.65 0.01 5.77
N ASP A 131 -18.77 0.71 5.07
CA ASP A 131 -18.62 0.58 3.61
C ASP A 131 -17.56 -0.47 3.24
N ILE A 132 -16.69 -0.85 4.20
CA ILE A 132 -15.65 -1.86 4.00
C ILE A 132 -16.25 -3.26 3.78
N PRO A 133 -15.54 -4.18 3.11
CA PRO A 133 -15.99 -5.57 2.99
C PRO A 133 -16.23 -6.21 4.36
N VAL A 134 -17.34 -6.94 4.50
CA VAL A 134 -17.70 -7.59 5.78
C VAL A 134 -16.66 -8.64 6.16
N ASP A 135 -16.22 -9.44 5.18
CA ASP A 135 -15.07 -10.34 5.29
C ASP A 135 -13.94 -9.84 4.39
N PHE A 136 -12.89 -9.26 4.97
CA PHE A 136 -11.78 -8.66 4.23
C PHE A 136 -10.47 -9.41 4.51
N ARG A 137 -9.90 -10.03 3.46
CA ARG A 137 -8.73 -10.90 3.58
C ARG A 137 -7.62 -10.43 2.67
N VAL A 138 -6.50 -10.05 3.25
CA VAL A 138 -5.31 -9.65 2.50
C VAL A 138 -4.18 -10.64 2.77
N THR A 139 -3.60 -11.18 1.70
CA THR A 139 -2.44 -12.07 1.76
C THR A 139 -1.31 -11.53 0.89
N LEU A 140 -0.12 -11.43 1.46
CA LEU A 140 1.09 -11.11 0.72
C LEU A 140 1.65 -12.38 0.06
N LEU A 141 2.01 -12.29 -1.22
CA LEU A 141 2.56 -13.42 -1.97
C LEU A 141 3.90 -13.85 -1.36
N LYS A 142 3.98 -15.13 -0.98
CA LYS A 142 5.21 -15.70 -0.38
C LYS A 142 6.20 -16.12 -1.47
N ASN A 143 7.48 -16.10 -1.14
CA ASN A 143 8.58 -16.59 -1.98
C ASN A 143 8.70 -15.89 -3.34
N ALA A 144 8.43 -14.57 -3.39
CA ALA A 144 8.49 -13.78 -4.62
C ALA A 144 9.54 -12.64 -4.56
N PRO A 145 10.83 -12.92 -4.27
CA PRO A 145 11.83 -11.86 -4.07
C PRO A 145 12.02 -10.99 -5.31
N ASN A 146 12.14 -9.67 -5.12
CA ASN A 146 12.44 -8.74 -6.19
C ASN A 146 13.97 -8.58 -6.37
N PRO A 147 14.61 -9.03 -7.46
CA PRO A 147 16.06 -8.96 -7.60
C PRO A 147 16.60 -7.52 -7.68
N VAL A 148 15.77 -6.55 -8.10
CA VAL A 148 16.19 -5.15 -8.28
C VAL A 148 15.81 -4.24 -7.11
N GLY A 149 14.88 -4.69 -6.26
CA GLY A 149 14.34 -3.93 -5.14
C GLY A 149 15.30 -3.84 -3.95
N PHE A 150 15.23 -2.74 -3.20
CA PHE A 150 15.97 -2.61 -1.95
C PHE A 150 15.53 -3.70 -0.96
N LEU A 151 16.48 -4.47 -0.43
CA LEU A 151 16.18 -5.65 0.41
C LEU A 151 15.16 -6.61 -0.23
N ARG A 152 15.15 -6.68 -1.57
CA ARG A 152 14.24 -7.50 -2.38
C ARG A 152 12.75 -7.15 -2.24
N SER A 153 12.43 -5.94 -1.78
CA SER A 153 11.05 -5.46 -1.65
C SER A 153 10.46 -4.94 -2.96
N LYS A 154 9.14 -4.74 -2.98
CA LYS A 154 8.39 -3.99 -4.01
C LYS A 154 7.58 -2.88 -3.34
N ALA A 155 7.22 -1.86 -4.11
CA ALA A 155 6.32 -0.81 -3.67
C ALA A 155 4.87 -1.33 -3.57
N VAL A 156 4.17 -0.96 -2.50
CA VAL A 156 2.83 -1.50 -2.17
C VAL A 156 1.74 -0.41 -2.15
N GLY A 157 2.10 0.87 -2.09
CA GLY A 157 1.12 1.94 -1.82
C GLY A 157 0.05 2.14 -2.90
N GLU A 158 0.43 2.20 -4.17
CA GLU A 158 -0.49 2.51 -5.27
C GLU A 158 -1.12 1.29 -5.96
N PRO A 159 -0.39 0.18 -6.22
CA PRO A 159 -0.91 -0.92 -7.03
C PRO A 159 -2.26 -1.49 -6.55
N PRO A 160 -2.53 -1.65 -5.24
CA PRO A 160 -3.78 -2.21 -4.76
C PRO A 160 -5.02 -1.39 -5.07
N ALA A 161 -4.89 -0.08 -5.33
CA ALA A 161 -6.00 0.76 -5.76
C ALA A 161 -6.65 0.24 -7.05
N THR A 162 -5.84 -0.28 -7.99
CA THR A 162 -6.34 -0.82 -9.25
C THR A 162 -7.21 -2.06 -9.07
N MET A 163 -6.97 -2.84 -8.01
CA MET A 163 -7.69 -4.08 -7.73
C MET A 163 -9.12 -3.84 -7.22
N ALA A 164 -9.42 -2.64 -6.73
CA ALA A 164 -10.76 -2.26 -6.26
C ALA A 164 -11.82 -2.22 -7.37
N CYS A 165 -11.42 -2.27 -8.65
CA CYS A 165 -12.37 -2.45 -9.75
C CYS A 165 -13.16 -3.77 -9.65
N SER A 166 -12.63 -4.77 -8.92
CA SER A 166 -13.36 -6.00 -8.60
C SER A 166 -14.72 -5.72 -7.93
N CYS A 167 -14.78 -4.76 -7.01
CA CYS A 167 -16.04 -4.36 -6.35
C CYS A 167 -17.04 -3.74 -7.34
N LEU A 168 -16.56 -2.92 -8.29
CA LEU A 168 -17.40 -2.35 -9.34
C LEU A 168 -18.02 -3.46 -10.20
N PHE A 169 -17.21 -4.42 -10.64
CA PHE A 169 -17.68 -5.52 -11.48
C PHE A 169 -18.61 -6.48 -10.71
N ALA A 170 -18.38 -6.71 -9.42
CA ALA A 170 -19.29 -7.50 -8.59
C ALA A 170 -20.69 -6.86 -8.53
N VAL A 171 -20.78 -5.55 -8.25
CA VAL A 171 -22.04 -4.80 -8.26
C VAL A 171 -22.69 -4.84 -9.65
N LYS A 172 -21.91 -4.64 -10.73
CA LYS A 172 -22.41 -4.73 -12.10
C LYS A 172 -23.01 -6.11 -12.40
N HIS A 173 -22.35 -7.19 -11.98
CA HIS A 173 -22.85 -8.54 -12.20
C HIS A 173 -24.17 -8.79 -11.45
N ALA A 174 -24.31 -8.28 -10.22
CA ALA A 174 -25.58 -8.36 -9.48
C ALA A 174 -26.71 -7.64 -10.23
N ILE A 175 -26.46 -6.44 -10.78
CA ILE A 175 -27.43 -5.70 -11.59
C ILE A 175 -27.77 -6.46 -12.88
N GLU A 176 -26.79 -7.04 -13.56
CA GLU A 176 -27.01 -7.83 -14.77
C GLU A 176 -27.84 -9.09 -14.50
N ALA A 177 -27.67 -9.73 -13.34
CA ALA A 177 -28.50 -10.85 -12.92
C ALA A 177 -29.96 -10.42 -12.70
N ALA A 178 -30.18 -9.33 -11.96
CA ALA A 178 -31.53 -8.78 -11.74
C ALA A 178 -32.25 -8.44 -13.06
N ARG A 179 -31.54 -7.85 -14.04
CA ARG A 179 -32.10 -7.53 -15.36
C ARG A 179 -32.49 -8.73 -16.23
N ARG A 180 -31.98 -9.93 -15.91
CA ARG A 180 -32.36 -11.17 -16.61
C ARG A 180 -33.59 -11.81 -15.97
N GLU A 181 -33.82 -11.55 -14.68
CA GLU A 181 -34.89 -12.13 -13.90
C GLU A 181 -36.20 -11.32 -13.97
N PHE A 182 -36.11 -10.00 -14.07
CA PHE A 182 -37.23 -9.06 -14.12
C PHE A 182 -37.21 -8.21 -15.40
#